data_AF-A0A946YCK8-F1
#
_entry.id   AF-A0A946YCK8-F1
#
_cell.length_a   1.000
_cell.length_b   1.000
_cell.length_c   1.000
_cell.angle_alpha   90.00
_cell.angle_beta   90.00
_cell.angle_gamma   90.00
#
_symmetry.space_group_name_H-M   'P 1'
#
loop_
_entity.id
_entity.type
_entity.pdbx_description
1 polymer ?
#
loop_
_entity_poly.entity_id
_entity_poly.type
_entity_poly.pdbx_seq_one_letter_code
_entity_poly.pdbx_strand_id
1 'polypeptide(L)'
;MGYDLHITRAENWSENKDQWISSDERLSVIETDRELTLDTTNGPFFADWSGDSRYESPWFDWVEGNIFTKNPDKQIVKKMLQLA
;
A
#
# COMPACT_ATOMS: atom_id res chain seq x y z
N MET A 1 -6.06 -20.79 3.21
CA MET A 1 -4.72 -20.27 3.48
C MET A 1 -4.56 -18.97 2.72
N GLY A 2 -4.07 -17.91 3.35
CA GLY A 2 -3.85 -16.61 2.72
C GLY A 2 -2.45 -16.08 3.02
N TYR A 3 -2.02 -15.05 2.30
CA TYR A 3 -0.72 -14.42 2.44
C TYR A 3 -0.85 -12.90 2.36
N ASP A 4 0.12 -12.22 2.97
CA ASP A 4 0.26 -10.77 2.92
C ASP A 4 1.41 -10.47 1.94
N LEU A 5 1.22 -9.48 1.06
CA LEU A 5 2.27 -9.01 0.16
C LEU A 5 2.76 -7.67 0.67
N HIS A 6 4.08 -7.52 0.79
CA HIS A 6 4.74 -6.29 1.19
C HIS A 6 5.67 -5.86 0.04
N ILE A 7 5.58 -4.58 -0.35
CA ILE A 7 6.52 -3.96 -1.30
C ILE A 7 7.29 -2.87 -0.58
N THR A 8 8.61 -2.89 -0.77
CA THR A 8 9.54 -1.86 -0.31
C THR A 8 10.35 -1.33 -1.50
N ARG A 9 10.82 -0.08 -1.38
CA ARG A 9 11.78 0.54 -2.30
C ARG A 9 13.22 0.10 -2.06
N ALA A 10 13.50 -0.51 -0.91
CA ALA A 10 14.83 -1.01 -0.61
C ALA A 10 15.24 -2.11 -1.60
N GLU A 11 16.49 -2.08 -2.04
CA GLU A 11 17.05 -3.12 -2.93
C GLU A 11 16.99 -4.51 -2.26
N ASN A 12 17.12 -4.54 -0.94
CA ASN A 12 16.98 -5.74 -0.13
C ASN A 12 15.98 -5.52 1.01
N TRP A 13 14.99 -6.42 1.11
CA TRP A 13 13.90 -6.29 2.08
C TRP A 13 14.40 -6.26 3.54
N SER A 14 15.50 -6.94 3.84
CA SER A 14 16.09 -6.98 5.18
C SER A 14 16.72 -5.65 5.60
N GLU A 15 17.02 -4.77 4.64
CA GLU A 15 17.67 -3.46 4.85
C GLU A 15 16.65 -2.30 4.83
N ASN A 16 15.36 -2.60 4.72
CA ASN A 16 14.29 -1.59 4.63
C ASN A 16 14.17 -0.68 5.87
N LYS A 17 14.82 -1.00 6.99
CA LYS A 17 14.77 -0.18 8.22
C LYS A 17 15.30 1.25 8.03
N ASP A 18 16.17 1.45 7.04
CA ASP A 18 16.83 2.73 6.80
C ASP A 18 16.29 3.48 5.55
N GLN A 19 15.33 2.90 4.82
CA GLN A 19 14.73 3.47 3.60
C GLN A 19 13.20 3.61 3.69
N TRP A 20 12.71 4.01 4.86
CA TRP A 20 11.27 4.19 5.05
C TRP A 20 10.72 5.31 4.18
N ILE A 21 9.66 5.00 3.42
CA ILE A 21 8.74 6.01 2.90
C ILE A 21 8.27 6.82 4.11
N SER A 22 8.54 8.13 4.15
CA SER A 22 8.17 8.98 5.29
C SER A 22 6.64 9.06 5.44
N SER A 23 6.14 9.26 6.66
CA SER A 23 4.71 9.49 6.94
C SER A 23 4.11 10.57 6.02
N ASP A 24 4.82 11.66 5.79
CA ASP A 24 4.37 12.76 4.91
C ASP A 24 4.30 12.34 3.44
N GLU A 25 5.23 11.50 2.99
CA GLU A 25 5.24 10.99 1.61
C GLU A 25 4.08 10.02 1.38
N ARG A 26 3.77 9.17 2.37
CA ARG A 26 2.62 8.24 2.32
C ARG A 26 1.30 8.99 2.15
N LEU A 27 1.09 10.02 2.96
CA LEU A 27 -0.11 10.85 2.89
C LEU A 27 -0.19 11.55 1.55
N SER A 28 0.92 12.11 1.05
CA SER A 28 0.95 12.78 -0.25
C SER A 28 0.60 11.83 -1.40
N VAL A 29 1.05 10.57 -1.36
CA VAL A 29 0.67 9.55 -2.35
C VAL A 29 -0.83 9.27 -2.30
N ILE A 30 -1.40 9.06 -1.11
CA ILE A 30 -2.83 8.79 -0.93
C ILE A 30 -3.68 9.99 -1.40
N GLU A 31 -3.26 11.22 -1.08
CA GLU A 31 -3.97 12.43 -1.46
C GLU A 31 -3.89 12.76 -2.96
N THR A 32 -2.77 12.39 -3.61
CA THR A 32 -2.56 12.65 -5.06
C THR A 32 -3.29 11.63 -5.93
N ASP A 33 -3.44 10.40 -5.43
CA ASP A 33 -4.05 9.31 -6.17
C ASP A 33 -5.58 9.33 -6.03
N ARG A 34 -6.27 9.67 -7.12
CA ARG A 34 -7.74 9.76 -7.16
C ARG A 34 -8.45 8.43 -6.91
N GLU A 35 -7.74 7.31 -7.09
CA GLU A 35 -8.31 6.00 -6.84
C GLU A 35 -8.18 5.58 -5.37
N LEU A 36 -7.36 6.29 -4.57
CA LEU A 36 -7.17 6.05 -3.16
C LEU A 36 -8.04 6.97 -2.31
N THR A 37 -8.61 6.43 -1.25
CA THR A 37 -9.34 7.20 -0.24
C THR A 37 -8.79 6.82 1.13
N LEU A 38 -8.29 7.82 1.86
CA LEU A 38 -7.79 7.61 3.22
C LEU A 38 -8.93 7.15 4.15
N ASP A 39 -8.77 6.01 4.80
CA ASP A 39 -9.66 5.52 5.85
C ASP A 39 -8.93 5.49 7.19
N THR A 40 -9.11 6.57 7.95
CA THR A 40 -8.51 6.73 9.27
C THR A 40 -9.11 5.82 10.35
N THR A 41 -10.17 5.08 10.04
CA THR A 41 -10.79 4.11 10.96
C THR A 41 -9.89 2.87 11.14
N ASN A 42 -9.23 2.44 10.06
CA ASN A 42 -8.39 1.24 10.05
C ASN A 42 -6.90 1.55 10.33
N GLY A 43 -6.47 2.80 10.12
CA GLY A 43 -5.12 3.24 10.46
C GLY A 43 -4.80 4.62 9.90
N PRO A 44 -3.73 5.28 10.38
CA PRO A 44 -3.37 6.63 9.93
C PRO A 44 -2.92 6.70 8.46
N PHE A 45 -2.54 5.57 7.86
CA PHE A 45 -2.11 5.47 6.46
C PHE A 45 -2.86 4.38 5.70
N PHE A 46 -4.02 3.95 6.21
CA PHE A 46 -4.83 2.96 5.53
C PHE A 46 -5.64 3.66 4.44
N ALA A 47 -5.64 3.10 3.24
CA ALA A 47 -6.35 3.65 2.10
C ALA A 47 -7.17 2.56 1.38
N ASP A 48 -8.45 2.84 1.18
CA ASP A 48 -9.28 2.07 0.27
C ASP A 48 -8.94 2.41 -1.17
N TRP A 49 -8.92 1.40 -2.03
CA TRP A 49 -8.67 1.54 -3.45
C TRP A 49 -9.95 1.26 -4.24
N SER A 50 -10.29 2.16 -5.15
CA SER A 50 -11.49 2.07 -6.00
C SER A 50 -11.21 1.55 -7.41
N GLY A 51 -10.02 0.98 -7.64
CA GLY A 51 -9.62 0.44 -8.94
C GLY A 51 -10.22 -0.93 -9.26
N ASP A 52 -9.98 -1.36 -10.49
CA ASP A 52 -10.49 -2.64 -11.01
C ASP A 52 -9.80 -3.83 -10.32
N SER A 53 -10.55 -4.54 -9.48
CA SER A 53 -10.08 -5.65 -8.66
C SER A 53 -11.18 -6.70 -8.56
N ARG A 54 -10.81 -7.97 -8.34
CA ARG A 54 -11.78 -9.04 -8.01
C ARG A 54 -12.44 -8.85 -6.64
N TYR A 55 -11.91 -7.96 -5.82
CA TYR A 55 -12.40 -7.66 -4.48
C TYR A 55 -13.27 -6.40 -4.49
N GLU A 56 -14.37 -6.42 -3.73
CA GLU A 56 -15.28 -5.27 -3.61
C GLU A 56 -14.66 -4.09 -2.84
N SER A 57 -13.68 -4.35 -1.96
CA SER A 57 -13.01 -3.33 -1.15
C SER A 57 -11.52 -3.67 -1.02
N PRO A 58 -10.74 -3.51 -2.10
CA PRO A 58 -9.30 -3.66 -2.02
C PRO A 58 -8.71 -2.45 -1.28
N TRP A 59 -7.65 -2.69 -0.52
CA TRP A 59 -7.05 -1.68 0.35
C TRP A 59 -5.54 -1.82 0.39
N PHE A 60 -4.89 -0.74 0.78
CA PHE A 60 -3.46 -0.67 1.05
C PHE A 60 -3.21 -0.02 2.39
N ASP A 61 -2.15 -0.46 3.06
CA ASP A 61 -1.68 0.20 4.27
C ASP A 61 -0.16 0.34 4.22
N TRP A 62 0.35 1.39 4.86
CA TRP A 62 1.76 1.71 4.90
C TRP A 62 2.32 1.50 6.31
N VAL A 63 3.00 0.38 6.50
CA VAL A 63 3.55 -0.05 7.79
C VAL A 63 5.04 -0.37 7.65
N GLU A 64 5.84 0.18 8.56
CA GLU A 64 7.30 -0.05 8.63
C GLU A 64 8.03 0.24 7.30
N GLY A 65 7.57 1.25 6.55
CA GLY A 65 8.16 1.63 5.26
C GLY A 65 7.76 0.74 4.08
N ASN A 66 6.80 -0.16 4.26
CA ASN A 66 6.26 -1.01 3.20
C ASN A 66 4.84 -0.61 2.85
N ILE A 67 4.46 -0.84 1.60
CA ILE A 67 3.06 -0.90 1.17
C ILE A 67 2.63 -2.35 1.29
N PHE A 68 1.52 -2.64 1.98
CA PHE A 68 1.05 -4.00 2.10
C PHE A 68 -0.47 -4.15 1.95
N THR A 69 -0.87 -5.37 1.59
CA THR A 69 -2.26 -5.80 1.46
C THR A 69 -2.35 -7.32 1.58
N LYS A 70 -3.56 -7.87 1.68
CA LYS A 70 -3.80 -9.30 1.87
C LYS A 70 -4.39 -9.96 0.64
N ASN A 71 -3.79 -11.09 0.23
CA ASN A 71 -4.23 -11.92 -0.90
C ASN A 71 -4.46 -11.14 -2.21
N PRO A 72 -3.54 -10.23 -2.61
CA PRO A 72 -3.76 -9.37 -3.76
C PRO A 72 -3.99 -10.19 -5.04
N ASP A 73 -4.87 -9.68 -5.90
CA ASP A 73 -4.93 -10.13 -7.28
C ASP A 73 -3.88 -9.40 -8.14
N LYS A 74 -3.84 -9.69 -9.43
CA LYS A 74 -2.84 -9.09 -10.33
C LYS A 74 -2.99 -7.57 -10.44
N GLN A 75 -4.20 -7.04 -10.33
CA GLN A 75 -4.47 -5.61 -10.47
C GLN A 75 -4.01 -4.87 -9.23
N ILE A 76 -4.30 -5.44 -8.05
CA ILE A 76 -3.77 -4.95 -6.76
C ILE A 76 -2.24 -4.95 -6.80
N VAL A 77 -1.59 -6.05 -7.21
CA VAL A 77 -0.11 -6.08 -7.33
C VAL A 77 0.41 -5.00 -8.26
N LYS A 78 -0.25 -4.79 -9.41
CA LYS A 78 0.13 -3.74 -10.36
C LYS A 78 0.03 -2.35 -9.74
N LYS A 79 -1.03 -2.08 -8.97
CA LYS A 79 -1.20 -0.81 -8.26
C LYS A 79 -0.14 -0.63 -7.18
N MET A 80 0.15 -1.66 -6.39
CA MET A 80 1.22 -1.59 -5.39
C MET A 80 2.57 -1.23 -6.01
N LEU A 81 2.90 -1.76 -7.20
CA LEU A 81 4.11 -1.42 -7.94
C LEU A 81 4.13 0.03 -8.45
N GLN A 82 2.98 0.65 -8.67
CA GLN A 82 2.88 2.06 -9.06
C GLN A 82 3.01 3.02 -7.86
N LEU A 83 2.59 2.57 -6.69
CA LEU A 83 2.65 3.34 -5.44
C LEU A 83 4.04 3.29 -4.77
N ALA A 84 4.81 2.24 -5.08
CA ALA A 84 6.15 2.00 -4.55
C ALA A 84 7.22 2.82 -5.29
#